data_AF-U2EH90-F1
#
_entry.id   AF-U2EH90-F1
#
_cell.length_a   1.000
_cell.length_b   1.000
_cell.length_c   1.000
_cell.angle_alpha   90.00
_cell.angle_beta   90.00
_cell.angle_gamma   90.00
#
_symmetry.space_group_name_H-M   'P 1'
#
loop_
_entity.id
_entity.type
_entity.pdbx_description
1 polymer ?
#
loop_
_entity_poly.entity_id
_entity_poly.type
_entity_poly.pdbx_seq_one_letter_code
_entity_poly.pdbx_strand_id
1 'polypeptide(L)'
;MNVSQLALRYWPVVLMLVVVANVAGVASYFSLPTREDPEITIREAVVTTYFEGLSAERVELLITKTLEEAIRQGSGGRADPEHLDAGHIDHSR
;
A
#
# COMPACT_ATOMS: atom_id res chain seq x y z
N MET A 1 -39.15 -7.53 -25.86
CA MET A 1 -39.62 -6.25 -25.31
C MET A 1 -38.71 -5.14 -25.81
N ASN A 2 -39.24 -4.13 -26.50
CA ASN A 2 -38.42 -3.09 -27.12
C ASN A 2 -38.17 -1.93 -26.14
N VAL A 3 -36.97 -1.88 -25.59
CA VAL A 3 -36.54 -0.84 -24.63
C VAL A 3 -36.57 0.55 -25.26
N SER A 4 -36.24 0.66 -26.55
CA SER A 4 -36.28 1.91 -27.31
C SER A 4 -37.69 2.48 -27.46
N GLN A 5 -38.71 1.63 -27.64
CA GLN A 5 -40.10 2.09 -27.72
C GLN A 5 -40.61 2.58 -26.36
N LEU A 6 -40.19 1.93 -25.28
CA LEU A 6 -40.54 2.33 -23.91
C LEU A 6 -39.93 3.69 -23.55
N ALA A 7 -38.68 3.93 -23.96
CA ALA A 7 -37.98 5.20 -23.76
C ALA A 7 -38.67 6.37 -24.47
N LEU A 8 -39.15 6.16 -25.70
CA LEU A 8 -39.87 7.20 -26.46
C LEU A 8 -41.28 7.45 -25.93
N ARG A 9 -41.97 6.41 -25.44
CA ARG A 9 -43.31 6.52 -24.84
C ARG A 9 -43.29 7.33 -23.55
N TYR A 10 -42.24 7.18 -22.73
CA TYR A 10 -42.09 7.83 -21.43
C TYR A 10 -40.88 8.77 -21.40
N TRP A 11 -40.72 9.57 -22.45
CA TRP A 11 -39.60 10.51 -22.58
C TRP A 11 -39.41 11.47 -21.37
N PRO A 12 -40.45 11.95 -20.64
CA PRO A 12 -40.25 12.82 -19.49
C PRO A 12 -39.58 12.08 -18.32
N VAL A 13 -39.88 10.78 -18.16
CA VAL A 13 -39.30 9.93 -17.11
C VAL A 13 -37.83 9.66 -17.40
N VAL A 14 -37.51 9.37 -18.67
CA VAL A 14 -36.11 9.19 -19.12
C VAL A 14 -35.32 10.48 -18.92
N LEU A 15 -35.89 11.63 -19.27
CA LEU A 15 -35.26 12.93 -19.07
C LEU A 15 -35.02 13.22 -17.58
N MET A 16 -35.99 12.93 -16.72
CA MET A 16 -35.83 13.08 -15.25
C MET A 16 -34.68 12.21 -14.73
N LEU A 17 -34.59 10.95 -15.17
CA LEU A 17 -33.52 10.04 -14.77
C LEU A 17 -32.15 10.56 -15.20
N VAL A 18 -32.04 11.07 -16.43
CA VAL A 18 -30.80 11.67 -16.95
C VAL A 18 -30.42 12.91 -16.15
N VAL A 19 -31.37 13.77 -15.79
CA VAL A 19 -31.13 14.97 -14.97
C VAL A 19 -30.63 14.57 -13.58
N VAL A 20 -31.29 13.62 -12.91
CA VAL A 20 -30.88 13.13 -11.59
C VAL A 20 -29.50 12.50 -11.65
N ALA A 21 -29.21 11.70 -12.68
CA ALA A 21 -27.89 11.10 -12.88
C ALA A 21 -26.80 12.15 -13.09
N ASN A 22 -27.09 13.23 -13.84
CA ASN A 22 -26.16 14.35 -14.00
C ASN A 22 -25.91 15.08 -12.69
N VAL A 23 -26.97 15.41 -11.93
CA VAL A 23 -26.84 16.09 -10.63
C VAL A 23 -26.03 15.22 -9.67
N ALA A 24 -26.32 13.92 -9.60
CA ALA A 24 -25.57 12.97 -8.78
C ALA A 24 -24.11 12.85 -9.23
N GLY A 25 -23.85 12.85 -10.54
CA GLY A 25 -22.49 12.83 -11.09
C GLY A 25 -21.69 14.08 -10.74
N VAL A 26 -22.29 15.27 -10.89
CA VAL A 26 -21.67 16.55 -10.52
C VAL A 26 -21.44 16.64 -9.02
N ALA A 27 -22.43 16.26 -8.20
CA ALA A 27 -22.27 16.20 -6.75
C ALA A 27 -21.15 15.23 -6.35
N SER A 28 -21.10 14.07 -6.99
CA SER A 28 -20.04 13.08 -6.78
C SER A 28 -18.68 13.67 -7.09
N TYR A 29 -18.52 14.31 -8.24
CA TYR A 29 -17.27 14.95 -8.67
C TYR A 29 -16.73 15.94 -7.63
N PHE A 30 -17.58 16.76 -7.01
CA PHE A 30 -17.16 17.67 -5.94
C PHE A 30 -16.96 16.98 -4.57
N SER A 31 -17.64 15.86 -4.33
CA SER A 31 -17.52 15.09 -3.10
C SER A 31 -16.31 14.16 -3.06
N LEU A 32 -15.69 13.86 -4.21
CA LEU A 32 -14.50 13.04 -4.25
C LEU A 32 -13.32 13.81 -3.64
N PRO A 33 -12.77 13.36 -2.48
CA PRO A 33 -11.52 13.91 -1.99
C PRO A 33 -10.42 13.52 -2.98
N THR A 34 -9.62 14.50 -3.42
CA THR A 34 -8.38 14.25 -4.15
C THR A 34 -7.47 13.39 -3.27
N ARG A 35 -7.47 12.08 -3.50
CA ARG A 35 -6.46 11.16 -2.95
C ARG A 35 -5.24 11.29 -3.84
N GLU A 36 -4.42 12.29 -3.52
CA GLU A 36 -3.19 12.61 -4.23
C GLU A 36 -2.11 11.55 -4.00
N ASP A 37 -2.13 10.90 -2.84
CA ASP A 37 -1.27 9.77 -2.54
C ASP A 37 -2.10 8.48 -2.44
N PRO A 38 -1.89 7.50 -3.35
CA PRO A 38 -2.28 6.14 -3.03
C PRO A 38 -1.54 5.77 -1.76
N GLU A 39 -2.26 5.33 -0.73
CA GLU A 39 -1.67 4.75 0.47
C GLU A 39 -1.00 3.44 0.06
N ILE A 40 0.21 3.52 -0.49
CA ILE A 40 1.12 2.40 -0.58
C ILE A 40 1.35 2.04 0.89
N THR A 41 0.65 1.02 1.37
CA THR A 41 0.98 0.41 2.65
C THR A 41 2.35 -0.25 2.44
N ILE A 42 3.41 0.53 2.62
CA ILE A 42 4.77 0.00 2.69
C ILE A 42 4.73 -0.91 3.93
N ARG A 43 4.70 -2.23 3.70
CA ARG A 43 4.75 -3.23 4.77
C ARG A 43 6.18 -3.29 5.28
N GLU A 44 6.63 -2.20 5.89
CA GLU A 44 7.94 -2.12 6.53
C GLU A 44 7.79 -2.68 7.95
N ALA A 45 8.54 -3.72 8.24
CA ALA A 45 8.66 -4.28 9.58
C ALA A 45 10.10 -4.06 10.05
N VAL A 46 10.30 -3.08 10.93
CA VAL A 46 11.61 -2.80 11.54
C VAL A 46 11.78 -3.70 12.75
N VAL A 47 12.83 -4.52 12.77
CA VAL A 47 13.18 -5.36 13.93
C VAL A 47 14.57 -4.95 14.42
N THR A 48 14.63 -4.38 15.64
CA THR A 48 15.87 -3.98 16.29
C THR A 48 16.26 -4.99 17.36
N THR A 49 17.48 -5.52 17.30
CA THR A 49 18.03 -6.40 18.34
C THR A 49 19.27 -5.75 18.94
N TYR A 50 19.29 -5.62 20.26
CA TYR A 50 20.44 -5.09 21.00
C TYR A 50 21.09 -6.24 21.78
N PHE A 51 22.38 -6.48 21.54
CA PHE A 51 23.15 -7.46 22.30
C PHE A 51 24.47 -6.84 22.75
N GLU A 52 24.51 -6.40 24.00
CA GLU A 52 25.71 -5.85 24.61
C GLU A 52 26.69 -6.99 24.95
N GLY A 53 27.93 -6.88 24.47
CA GLY A 53 29.01 -7.82 24.81
C GLY A 53 29.42 -8.82 23.71
N LEU A 54 28.81 -8.78 22.53
CA LEU A 54 29.32 -9.49 21.34
C LEU A 54 29.89 -8.50 20.31
N SER A 55 30.93 -8.91 19.59
CA SER A 55 31.43 -8.13 18.45
C SER A 55 30.36 -8.04 17.36
N ALA A 56 30.36 -6.95 16.60
CA ALA A 56 29.39 -6.71 15.53
C ALA A 56 29.30 -7.90 14.54
N GLU A 57 30.44 -8.48 14.18
CA GLU A 57 30.53 -9.67 13.32
C GLU A 57 29.81 -10.89 13.91
N ARG A 58 29.92 -11.10 15.23
CA ARG A 58 29.23 -12.22 15.90
C ARG A 58 27.72 -11.98 16.01
N VAL A 59 27.29 -10.73 16.20
CA VAL A 59 25.87 -10.35 16.21
C VAL A 59 25.24 -10.59 14.84
N GLU A 60 25.93 -10.21 13.76
CA GLU A 60 25.45 -10.45 12.40
C GLU A 60 25.25 -11.95 12.12
N LEU A 61 26.27 -12.75 12.37
CA LEU A 61 26.26 -14.19 12.10
C LEU A 61 25.22 -14.96 12.93
N LEU A 62 25.07 -14.60 14.22
CA LEU A 62 24.24 -15.38 15.14
C LEU A 62 22.80 -14.89 15.22
N ILE A 63 22.56 -13.58 15.07
CA ILE A 63 21.26 -12.96 15.31
C ILE A 63 20.67 -12.45 14.00
N THR A 64 21.40 -11.62 13.24
CA THR A 64 20.85 -11.01 12.03
C THR A 64 20.60 -12.04 10.93
N LYS A 65 21.57 -12.94 10.67
CA LYS A 65 21.46 -13.97 9.64
C LYS A 65 20.37 -15.01 9.93
N THR A 66 20.23 -15.43 11.18
CA THR A 66 19.20 -16.39 11.59
C THR A 66 17.80 -15.79 11.47
N LEU A 67 17.64 -14.51 11.84
CA LEU A 67 16.40 -13.77 11.68
C LEU A 67 16.05 -13.55 10.20
N GLU A 68 17.04 -13.23 9.37
CA GLU A 68 16.88 -13.07 7.92
C GLU A 68 16.37 -14.37 7.27
N GLU A 69 16.95 -15.51 7.62
CA GLU A 69 16.57 -16.81 7.07
C GLU A 69 15.17 -17.23 7.52
N ALA A 70 14.82 -17.00 8.79
CA ALA A 70 13.48 -17.26 9.32
C ALA A 70 12.39 -16.41 8.64
N ILE A 71 12.66 -15.12 8.41
CA ILE A 71 11.74 -14.21 7.71
C ILE A 71 11.60 -14.66 6.26
N ARG A 72 12.71 -14.93 5.56
CA ARG A 72 12.72 -15.40 4.16
C ARG A 72 11.89 -16.67 3.93
N GLN A 73 11.87 -17.57 4.92
CA GLN A 73 11.16 -18.85 4.82
C GLN A 73 9.67 -18.72 5.16
N GLY A 74 9.28 -17.79 6.04
CA GLY A 74 7.90 -17.53 6.44
C GLY A 74 7.14 -16.54 5.54
N SER A 75 7.82 -15.53 5.02
CA SER A 75 7.25 -14.58 4.05
C SER A 75 7.58 -15.05 2.64
N GLY A 76 6.61 -15.61 1.93
CA GLY A 76 6.75 -15.93 0.51
C GLY A 76 7.02 -14.67 -0.32
N GLY A 77 8.28 -14.24 -0.42
CA GLY A 77 8.66 -13.08 -1.21
C GLY A 77 9.97 -12.41 -0.78
N ARG A 78 10.89 -12.29 -1.75
CA ARG A 78 11.61 -11.06 -2.14
C ARG A 78 11.90 -10.03 -1.03
N ALA A 79 12.66 -10.42 -0.02
CA ALA A 79 13.46 -9.46 0.74
C ALA A 79 14.75 -9.22 -0.06
N ASP A 80 14.93 -8.02 -0.61
CA ASP A 80 16.18 -7.57 -1.25
C ASP A 80 16.94 -6.70 -0.23
N PRO A 81 17.93 -7.25 0.49
CA PRO A 81 18.60 -6.56 1.58
C PRO A 81 19.83 -5.75 1.12
N GLU A 82 20.21 -5.76 -0.15
CA GLU A 82 21.39 -5.03 -0.66
C GLU A 82 21.31 -3.50 -0.49
N HIS A 83 20.14 -2.96 -0.13
CA HIS A 83 19.95 -1.54 0.16
C HIS A 83 20.01 -1.17 1.65
N LEU A 84 20.17 -2.14 2.55
CA LEU A 84 20.36 -1.87 3.96
C LEU A 84 21.86 -1.67 4.22
N ASP A 85 22.30 -0.48 3.85
CA ASP A 85 23.61 0.09 4.17
C ASP A 85 23.91 -0.18 5.65
N ALA A 86 24.95 -0.98 5.87
CA ALA A 86 25.54 -1.17 7.18
C ALA A 86 26.09 0.19 7.60
N GLY A 87 25.23 0.98 8.24
CA GLY A 87 25.57 2.25 8.84
C GLY A 87 26.89 2.08 9.56
N HIS A 88 27.89 2.72 8.98
CA HIS A 88 29.24 2.86 9.50
C HIS A 88 29.15 3.44 10.91
N ILE A 89 28.99 2.57 11.90
CA ILE A 89 29.17 2.90 13.31
C ILE A 89 30.67 2.93 13.56
N ASP A 90 31.26 4.06 13.17
CA ASP A 90 32.55 4.55 13.63
C ASP A 90 32.47 4.72 15.15
N HIS A 91 32.96 3.73 15.89
CA HIS A 91 33.25 3.86 17.31
C HIS A 91 34.70 4.32 17.47
N SER A 92 34.96 5.59 17.15
CA SER A 92 36.13 6.33 17.59
C SER A 92 35.78 7.17 18.85
N ARG A 93 35.44 6.47 19.93
CA ARG A 93 35.76 6.78 21.34
C ARG A 93 35.13 5.77 22.29
#